data_AF-A0A1E5H663-F1
#
_entry.id   AF-A0A1E5H663-F1
#
_cell.length_a   1.000
_cell.length_b   1.000
_cell.length_c   1.000
_cell.angle_alpha   90.00
_cell.angle_beta   90.00
_cell.angle_gamma   90.00
#
_symmetry.space_group_name_H-M   'P 1'
#
loop_
_entity.id
_entity.type
_entity.pdbx_description
1 polymer ?
#
loop_
_entity_poly.entity_id
_entity_poly.type
_entity_poly.pdbx_seq_one_letter_code
_entity_poly.pdbx_strand_id
1 'polypeptide(L)'
;MMKECSYCHTKNSDKSKFCEQCGKPLGENGSTNEPHETSKSTVAQKNIQPVLIGAIVALVGIIIGIILFIYLKPNNTSALSSESSRTETTSTTKNSSQTETTSSKKEAENYDEIIKVAKELNIEGKYKESELKLASIPVSVLGKPEWATIKEAIENLTNLNNKGLQEQKKSSDNVQQNDDPSTFTGDLAKWANTYTFYYSQSSQKQSRLTIATNGGVTQSNYDGTQYFGRATIVNASGDILSYNTDTLYPTRMPSTKTINSNVKITIQWDNNGGSQNLYGYLSYSSRLVLTDGLNKGSGVNEVWITY
;
A
#
# COMPACT_ATOMS: atom_id res chain seq x y z
N MET A 1 -8.13 -41.26 26.83
CA MET A 1 -9.40 -41.21 26.05
C MET A 1 -9.25 -40.15 24.97
N MET A 2 -9.77 -40.32 23.76
CA MET A 2 -9.64 -39.27 22.72
C MET A 2 -10.77 -38.25 22.87
N LYS A 3 -10.47 -36.96 22.68
CA LYS A 3 -11.47 -35.87 22.67
C LYS A 3 -11.89 -35.58 21.24
N GLU A 4 -13.18 -35.67 20.95
CA GLU A 4 -13.70 -35.29 19.63
C GLU A 4 -14.05 -33.80 19.63
N CYS A 5 -13.62 -33.10 18.58
CA CYS A 5 -13.96 -31.70 18.42
C CYS A 5 -15.42 -31.54 18.03
N SER A 6 -16.22 -30.87 18.88
CA SER A 6 -17.64 -30.61 18.62
C SER A 6 -17.92 -29.75 17.37
N TYR A 7 -16.88 -29.17 16.75
CA TYR A 7 -17.02 -28.30 15.58
C TYR A 7 -16.63 -28.97 14.26
N CYS A 8 -15.58 -29.79 14.25
CA CYS A 8 -15.07 -30.42 13.01
C CYS A 8 -14.93 -31.94 13.11
N HIS A 9 -15.37 -32.52 14.22
CA HIS A 9 -15.41 -33.97 14.47
C HIS A 9 -14.04 -34.68 14.41
N THR A 10 -12.95 -33.90 14.39
CA THR A 10 -11.60 -34.44 14.48
C THR A 10 -11.36 -35.04 15.87
N LYS A 11 -10.76 -36.23 15.90
CA LYS A 11 -10.30 -36.88 17.15
C LYS A 11 -8.94 -36.34 17.54
N ASN A 12 -8.87 -35.78 18.75
CA ASN A 12 -7.68 -35.18 19.33
C ASN A 12 -7.24 -35.98 20.57
N SER A 13 -6.01 -35.77 21.01
CA SER A 13 -5.50 -36.34 22.27
C SER A 13 -6.32 -35.88 23.48
N ASP A 14 -6.40 -36.67 24.56
CA ASP A 14 -7.06 -36.27 25.83
C ASP A 14 -6.44 -35.02 26.43
N LYS A 15 -5.14 -34.84 26.21
CA LYS A 15 -4.36 -33.72 26.74
C LYS A 15 -4.47 -32.45 25.91
N SER A 16 -5.06 -32.52 24.71
CA SER A 16 -5.18 -31.37 23.82
C SER A 16 -6.24 -30.39 24.35
N LYS A 17 -5.81 -29.16 24.66
CA LYS A 17 -6.70 -28.05 25.07
C LYS A 17 -7.44 -27.41 23.89
N PHE A 18 -6.92 -27.61 22.67
CA PHE A 18 -7.45 -27.08 21.42
C PHE A 18 -7.43 -28.17 20.34
N CYS A 19 -8.33 -28.07 19.37
CA CYS A 19 -8.40 -28.97 18.23
C CYS A 19 -7.21 -28.73 17.30
N GLU A 20 -6.47 -29.79 16.97
CA GLU A 20 -5.28 -29.73 16.11
C GLU A 20 -5.62 -29.43 14.65
N GLN A 21 -6.87 -29.64 14.23
CA GLN A 21 -7.32 -29.37 12.86
C GLN A 21 -7.96 -28.00 12.69
N CYS A 22 -8.72 -27.50 13.67
CA CYS A 22 -9.48 -26.24 13.53
C CYS A 22 -9.15 -25.17 14.58
N GLY A 23 -8.26 -25.46 15.53
CA GLY A 23 -7.78 -24.51 16.55
C GLY A 23 -8.78 -24.15 17.65
N LYS A 24 -10.04 -24.65 17.59
CA LYS A 24 -11.06 -24.35 18.61
C LYS A 24 -10.79 -25.09 19.93
N PRO A 25 -11.10 -24.48 21.08
CA PRO A 25 -10.89 -25.12 22.38
C PRO A 25 -11.73 -26.40 22.53
N LEU A 26 -11.13 -27.45 23.08
CA LEU A 26 -11.79 -28.72 23.40
C LEU A 26 -12.18 -28.69 24.87
N GLY A 27 -13.40 -28.24 25.14
CA GLY A 27 -13.92 -28.11 26.50
C GLY A 27 -14.30 -29.47 27.11
N GLU A 28 -13.94 -29.67 28.38
CA GLU A 28 -14.60 -30.63 29.25
C GLU A 28 -15.87 -29.96 29.82
N ASN A 29 -17.03 -30.59 29.62
CA ASN A 29 -18.36 -30.17 30.11
C ASN A 29 -18.31 -29.77 31.61
N GLY A 30 -19.01 -28.78 32.14
CA GLY A 30 -19.98 -27.80 31.64
C GLY A 30 -20.61 -27.11 32.86
N SER A 31 -20.94 -25.81 32.76
CA SER A 31 -22.11 -25.24 33.43
C SER A 31 -22.31 -23.82 32.89
N THR A 32 -23.47 -23.60 32.29
CA THR A 32 -24.14 -22.31 32.28
C THR A 32 -24.03 -21.66 33.65
N ASN A 33 -23.56 -20.42 33.70
CA ASN A 33 -24.01 -19.36 34.61
C ASN A 33 -23.27 -18.06 34.24
N GLU A 34 -24.03 -17.00 34.00
CA GLU A 34 -23.55 -15.62 34.21
C GLU A 34 -22.88 -15.49 35.58
N PRO A 35 -22.01 -14.49 35.75
CA PRO A 35 -22.46 -13.43 36.65
C PRO A 35 -22.08 -12.01 36.22
N HIS A 36 -23.06 -11.15 36.46
CA HIS A 36 -22.99 -9.71 36.70
C HIS A 36 -21.88 -9.30 37.70
N GLU A 37 -21.34 -8.09 37.43
CA GLU A 37 -20.87 -7.07 38.37
C GLU A 37 -19.81 -7.37 39.44
N THR A 38 -18.65 -6.72 39.32
CA THR A 38 -18.24 -5.53 40.11
C THR A 38 -16.71 -5.49 40.22
N SER A 39 -16.05 -4.49 39.62
CA SER A 39 -14.86 -3.93 40.29
C SER A 39 -14.77 -2.43 40.00
N LYS A 40 -14.87 -1.66 41.08
CA LYS A 40 -14.62 -0.22 41.11
C LYS A 40 -13.12 0.00 40.92
N SER A 41 -12.75 0.82 39.94
CA SER A 41 -11.46 1.52 39.95
C SER A 41 -11.72 3.02 39.88
N THR A 42 -11.44 3.67 40.99
CA THR A 42 -11.39 5.13 41.16
C THR A 42 -10.30 5.73 40.27
N VAL A 43 -10.67 6.59 39.33
CA VAL A 43 -9.74 7.48 38.64
C VAL A 43 -9.90 8.89 39.21
N ALA A 44 -8.80 9.39 39.79
CA ALA A 44 -8.69 10.76 40.27
C ALA A 44 -8.66 11.74 39.08
N GLN A 45 -9.63 12.65 39.06
CA GLN A 45 -9.78 13.69 38.04
C GLN A 45 -8.97 14.93 38.46
N LYS A 46 -7.93 15.28 37.69
CA LYS A 46 -7.09 16.46 37.96
C LYS A 46 -7.63 17.67 37.17
N ASN A 47 -8.15 18.67 37.90
CA ASN A 47 -8.60 19.96 37.40
C ASN A 47 -7.45 20.79 36.81
N ILE A 48 -7.67 21.40 35.63
CA ILE A 48 -6.76 22.37 35.01
C ILE A 48 -7.46 23.74 34.95
N GLN A 49 -6.78 24.76 35.45
CA GLN A 49 -7.28 26.13 35.66
C GLN A 49 -7.44 26.94 34.35
N PRO A 50 -8.35 27.95 34.32
CA PRO A 50 -8.87 28.59 33.09
C PRO A 50 -7.96 29.66 32.45
N VAL A 51 -6.71 29.83 32.88
CA VAL A 51 -5.83 30.92 32.39
C VAL A 51 -5.08 30.54 31.09
N LEU A 52 -4.96 29.25 30.77
CA LEU A 52 -4.19 28.78 29.59
C LEU A 52 -4.94 28.93 28.25
N ILE A 53 -6.27 29.05 28.28
CA ILE A 53 -7.12 29.07 27.07
C ILE A 53 -7.08 30.45 26.38
N GLY A 54 -6.90 31.54 27.12
CA GLY A 54 -6.83 32.89 26.57
C GLY A 54 -5.59 33.15 25.69
N ALA A 55 -4.45 32.57 26.05
CA ALA A 55 -3.20 32.75 25.30
C ALA A 55 -3.19 31.99 23.96
N ILE A 56 -3.87 30.84 23.89
CA ILE A 56 -3.93 30.01 22.68
C ILE A 56 -4.87 30.63 21.63
N VAL A 57 -6.00 31.21 22.07
CA VAL A 57 -6.96 31.87 21.16
C VAL A 57 -6.36 33.15 20.53
N ALA A 58 -5.55 33.90 21.28
CA ALA A 58 -4.84 35.07 20.75
C ALA A 58 -3.78 34.70 19.69
N LEU A 59 -3.05 33.60 19.89
CA LEU A 59 -2.04 33.12 18.94
C LEU A 59 -2.65 32.59 17.64
N VAL A 60 -3.78 31.87 17.71
CA VAL A 60 -4.47 31.37 16.51
C VAL A 60 -5.06 32.53 15.68
N GLY A 61 -5.56 33.58 16.31
CA GLY A 61 -6.06 34.78 15.62
C GLY A 61 -4.97 35.52 14.83
N ILE A 62 -3.75 35.61 15.37
CA ILE A 62 -2.60 36.25 14.70
C ILE A 62 -2.16 35.45 13.47
N ILE A 63 -2.14 34.12 13.57
CA ILE A 63 -1.74 33.23 12.46
C ILE A 63 -2.76 33.32 11.32
N ILE A 64 -4.07 33.34 11.62
CA ILE A 64 -5.12 33.47 10.61
C ILE A 64 -5.07 34.86 9.95
N GLY A 65 -4.78 35.92 10.71
CA GLY A 65 -4.60 37.27 10.16
C GLY A 65 -3.41 37.40 9.20
N ILE A 66 -2.28 36.74 9.51
CA ILE A 66 -1.09 36.75 8.65
C ILE A 66 -1.35 35.97 7.35
N ILE A 67 -2.05 34.84 7.42
CA ILE A 67 -2.41 34.05 6.23
C ILE A 67 -3.37 34.84 5.32
N LEU A 68 -4.40 35.48 5.88
CA LEU A 68 -5.31 36.33 5.09
C LEU A 68 -4.61 37.55 4.46
N PHE A 69 -3.61 38.13 5.14
CA PHE A 69 -2.83 39.25 4.59
C PHE A 69 -1.93 38.85 3.40
N ILE A 70 -1.42 37.62 3.39
CA ILE A 70 -0.62 37.10 2.25
C ILE A 70 -1.52 36.81 1.04
N TYR A 71 -2.74 36.31 1.26
CA TYR A 71 -3.67 35.98 0.17
C TYR A 71 -4.45 37.17 -0.41
N LEU A 72 -4.50 38.31 0.30
CA LEU A 72 -5.21 39.52 -0.14
C LEU A 72 -4.32 40.58 -0.79
N LYS A 73 -3.05 40.30 -1.10
CA LYS A 73 -2.22 41.20 -1.90
C LYS A 73 -2.54 41.04 -3.40
N PRO A 74 -3.17 42.02 -4.07
CA PRO A 74 -3.30 42.02 -5.52
C PRO A 74 -1.92 42.21 -6.17
N ASN A 75 -1.55 41.29 -7.06
CA ASN A 75 -0.37 41.40 -7.90
C ASN A 75 -0.55 42.52 -8.93
N ASN A 76 -0.17 43.74 -8.57
CA ASN A 76 0.02 44.82 -9.54
C ASN A 76 1.41 44.69 -10.15
N THR A 77 1.51 43.91 -11.23
CA THR A 77 2.65 43.98 -12.15
C THR A 77 2.16 44.65 -13.43
N SER A 78 2.24 45.98 -13.44
CA SER A 78 2.18 46.76 -14.67
C SER A 78 3.49 46.57 -15.43
N ALA A 79 3.43 45.86 -16.55
CA ALA A 79 4.42 46.02 -17.62
C ALA A 79 3.80 46.94 -18.68
N LEU A 80 4.38 48.13 -18.79
CA LEU A 80 4.09 49.12 -19.80
C LEU A 80 4.92 48.80 -21.05
N SER A 81 4.26 48.49 -22.16
CA SER A 81 4.79 48.81 -23.49
C SER A 81 3.64 48.78 -24.50
N SER A 82 3.27 49.99 -24.91
CA SER A 82 2.75 50.43 -26.20
C SER A 82 2.49 49.37 -27.26
N GLU A 83 1.28 49.32 -27.83
CA GLU A 83 1.14 49.65 -29.26
C GLU A 83 -0.29 50.06 -29.64
N SER A 84 -0.32 50.95 -30.63
CA SER A 84 -1.45 51.63 -31.23
C SER A 84 -2.25 50.70 -32.15
N SER A 85 -3.57 50.81 -32.11
CA SER A 85 -4.47 50.17 -33.06
C SER A 85 -4.26 50.68 -34.49
N ARG A 86 -4.03 49.78 -35.47
CA ARG A 86 -4.73 49.84 -36.79
C ARG A 86 -4.45 48.65 -37.72
N THR A 87 -5.58 48.07 -38.17
CA THR A 87 -5.93 47.56 -39.51
C THR A 87 -5.33 46.26 -40.08
N GLU A 88 -6.29 45.46 -40.56
CA GLU A 88 -6.22 44.37 -41.53
C GLU A 88 -5.18 44.54 -42.64
N THR A 89 -4.59 43.42 -43.09
CA THR A 89 -4.68 42.97 -44.49
C THR A 89 -4.16 41.53 -44.62
N THR A 90 -5.02 40.69 -45.17
CA THR A 90 -4.81 39.37 -45.77
C THR A 90 -3.50 39.23 -46.55
N SER A 91 -2.77 38.13 -46.34
CA SER A 91 -2.06 37.41 -47.41
C SER A 91 -1.61 36.02 -46.96
N THR A 92 -2.07 35.03 -47.72
CA THR A 92 -1.79 33.60 -47.66
C THR A 92 -0.30 33.34 -47.86
N THR A 93 0.37 32.65 -46.92
CA THR A 93 1.58 31.87 -47.23
C THR A 93 1.62 30.67 -46.30
N LYS A 94 1.63 29.48 -46.91
CA LYS A 94 1.81 28.20 -46.24
C LYS A 94 3.11 28.24 -45.44
N ASN A 95 3.03 28.10 -44.12
CA ASN A 95 4.16 27.57 -43.38
C ASN A 95 3.66 26.55 -42.35
N SER A 96 4.15 25.33 -42.55
CA SER A 96 4.14 24.21 -41.63
C SER A 96 4.78 24.63 -40.30
N SER A 97 4.32 24.02 -39.20
CA SER A 97 4.86 24.03 -37.83
C SER A 97 3.93 24.70 -36.81
N GLN A 98 2.84 24.02 -36.47
CA GLN A 98 2.11 24.20 -35.21
C GLN A 98 1.14 23.02 -35.02
N THR A 99 1.69 21.81 -34.86
CA THR A 99 0.89 20.63 -34.50
C THR A 99 1.65 19.66 -33.58
N GLU A 100 2.90 19.97 -33.19
CA GLU A 100 3.76 19.01 -32.49
C GLU A 100 3.56 19.00 -30.96
N THR A 101 3.15 20.11 -30.35
CA THR A 101 3.05 20.20 -28.87
C THR A 101 1.88 19.40 -28.29
N THR A 102 0.79 19.22 -29.06
CA THR A 102 -0.38 18.45 -28.62
C THR A 102 -0.21 16.95 -28.92
N SER A 103 0.52 16.58 -29.98
CA SER A 103 0.80 15.18 -30.35
C SER A 103 1.77 14.53 -29.37
N SER A 104 2.88 15.21 -29.08
CA SER A 104 3.93 14.71 -28.17
C SER A 104 3.41 14.42 -26.77
N LYS A 105 2.52 15.26 -26.22
CA LYS A 105 1.93 15.01 -24.89
C LYS A 105 1.00 13.80 -24.86
N LYS A 106 0.17 13.60 -25.89
CA LYS A 106 -0.68 12.40 -26.01
C LYS A 106 0.14 11.13 -26.25
N GLU A 107 1.26 11.24 -26.95
CA GLU A 107 2.21 10.14 -27.14
C GLU A 107 2.91 9.77 -25.82
N ALA A 108 3.29 10.76 -25.00
CA ALA A 108 3.84 10.54 -23.64
C ALA A 108 2.89 9.71 -22.76
N GLU A 109 1.63 10.14 -22.68
CA GLU A 109 0.60 9.50 -21.86
C GLU A 109 0.35 8.04 -22.29
N ASN A 110 0.46 7.75 -23.59
CA ASN A 110 0.35 6.40 -24.14
C ASN A 110 1.54 5.50 -23.74
N TYR A 111 2.77 6.04 -23.76
CA TYR A 111 3.94 5.29 -23.34
C TYR A 111 3.95 5.02 -21.83
N ASP A 112 3.49 5.97 -21.01
CA ASP A 112 3.31 5.76 -19.58
C ASP A 112 2.32 4.63 -19.29
N GLU A 113 1.22 4.54 -20.04
CA GLU A 113 0.26 3.45 -19.94
C GLU A 113 0.88 2.10 -20.35
N ILE A 114 1.68 2.07 -21.42
CA ILE A 114 2.40 0.86 -21.84
C ILE A 114 3.37 0.38 -20.76
N ILE A 115 4.17 1.29 -20.18
CA ILE A 115 5.13 0.96 -19.11
C ILE A 115 4.39 0.48 -17.87
N LYS A 116 3.26 1.10 -17.52
CA LYS A 116 2.42 0.67 -16.39
C LYS A 116 1.95 -0.76 -16.56
N VAL A 117 1.35 -1.10 -17.70
CA VAL A 117 0.89 -2.47 -18.00
C VAL A 117 2.07 -3.44 -18.01
N ALA A 118 3.21 -3.05 -18.58
CA ALA A 118 4.40 -3.89 -18.55
C ALA A 118 4.89 -4.15 -17.12
N LYS A 119 4.84 -3.17 -16.21
CA LYS A 119 5.21 -3.35 -14.80
C LYS A 119 4.25 -4.31 -14.10
N GLU A 120 2.95 -4.19 -14.34
CA GLU A 120 1.94 -5.13 -13.83
C GLU A 120 2.25 -6.56 -14.30
N LEU A 121 2.53 -6.75 -15.59
CA LEU A 121 2.90 -8.06 -16.15
C LEU A 121 4.23 -8.63 -15.58
N ASN A 122 5.23 -7.78 -15.34
CA ASN A 122 6.47 -8.20 -14.68
C ASN A 122 6.20 -8.70 -13.25
N ILE A 123 5.36 -7.98 -12.50
CA ILE A 123 4.97 -8.34 -11.14
C ILE A 123 4.17 -9.65 -11.12
N GLU A 124 3.28 -9.86 -12.09
CA GLU A 124 2.55 -11.12 -12.28
C GLU A 124 3.44 -12.31 -12.70
N GLY A 125 4.74 -12.09 -12.90
CA GLY A 125 5.67 -13.12 -13.40
C GLY A 125 5.49 -13.44 -14.87
N LYS A 126 4.67 -12.66 -15.60
CA LYS A 126 4.44 -12.76 -17.04
C LYS A 126 5.50 -11.98 -17.81
N TYR A 127 6.77 -12.26 -17.53
CA TYR A 127 7.91 -11.50 -18.04
C TYR A 127 7.95 -11.43 -19.57
N LYS A 128 7.55 -12.49 -20.28
CA LYS A 128 7.46 -12.48 -21.75
C LYS A 128 6.39 -11.50 -22.26
N GLU A 129 5.24 -11.46 -21.60
CA GLU A 129 4.15 -10.54 -21.97
C GLU A 129 4.54 -9.10 -21.63
N SER A 130 5.24 -8.89 -20.51
CA SER A 130 5.82 -7.60 -20.16
C SER A 130 6.81 -7.10 -21.23
N GLU A 131 7.74 -7.94 -21.68
CA GLU A 131 8.66 -7.61 -22.79
C GLU A 131 7.93 -7.29 -24.09
N LEU A 132 6.93 -8.08 -24.46
CA LEU A 132 6.11 -7.83 -25.65
C LEU A 132 5.38 -6.48 -25.54
N LYS A 133 4.92 -6.13 -24.33
CA LYS A 133 4.26 -4.84 -24.09
C LYS A 133 5.25 -3.69 -24.23
N LEU A 134 6.46 -3.79 -23.66
CA LEU A 134 7.53 -2.80 -23.82
C LEU A 134 7.96 -2.62 -25.28
N ALA A 135 8.05 -3.71 -26.05
CA ALA A 135 8.42 -3.69 -27.46
C ALA A 135 7.39 -2.96 -28.36
N SER A 136 6.21 -2.62 -27.82
CA SER A 136 5.22 -1.79 -28.52
C SER A 136 5.63 -0.31 -28.59
N ILE A 137 6.65 0.11 -27.82
CA ILE A 137 7.20 1.48 -27.86
C ILE A 137 8.23 1.57 -28.99
N PRO A 138 8.05 2.46 -29.99
CA PRO A 138 8.98 2.56 -31.11
C PRO A 138 10.38 3.02 -30.66
N VAL A 139 11.43 2.33 -31.13
CA VAL A 139 12.83 2.66 -30.81
C VAL A 139 13.22 4.08 -31.28
N SER A 140 12.57 4.59 -32.34
CA SER A 140 12.76 5.96 -32.84
C SER A 140 12.36 7.04 -31.83
N VAL A 141 11.48 6.70 -30.88
CA VAL A 141 11.07 7.60 -29.79
C VAL A 141 12.12 7.59 -28.69
N LEU A 142 12.67 6.42 -28.35
CA LEU A 142 13.68 6.26 -27.29
C LEU A 142 15.02 6.94 -27.61
N GLY A 143 15.25 7.28 -28.88
CA GLY A 143 16.42 8.02 -29.32
C GLY A 143 16.37 9.52 -29.04
N LYS A 144 15.22 10.08 -28.66
CA LYS A 144 15.09 11.53 -28.46
C LYS A 144 15.35 11.93 -26.99
N PRO A 145 16.04 13.06 -26.73
CA PRO A 145 16.44 13.46 -25.37
C PRO A 145 15.27 13.67 -24.41
N GLU A 146 14.13 14.13 -24.93
CA GLU A 146 12.93 14.40 -24.13
C GLU A 146 12.28 13.13 -23.54
N TRP A 147 12.68 11.94 -23.98
CA TRP A 147 12.17 10.64 -23.50
C TRP A 147 13.20 9.85 -22.68
N ALA A 148 14.25 10.49 -22.19
CA ALA A 148 15.32 9.83 -21.43
C ALA A 148 14.81 9.05 -20.21
N THR A 149 13.81 9.58 -19.49
CA THR A 149 13.19 8.94 -18.32
C THR A 149 12.37 7.70 -18.69
N ILE A 150 11.66 7.76 -19.82
CA ILE A 150 10.92 6.61 -20.38
C ILE A 150 11.90 5.52 -20.80
N LYS A 151 12.99 5.90 -21.49
CA LYS A 151 14.05 4.97 -21.88
C LYS A 151 14.64 4.25 -20.67
N GLU A 152 14.98 5.00 -19.62
CA GLU A 152 15.52 4.42 -18.38
C GLU A 152 14.51 3.46 -17.72
N ALA A 153 13.23 3.82 -17.66
CA ALA A 153 12.18 2.96 -17.11
C ALA A 153 12.04 1.64 -17.92
N ILE A 154 12.13 1.71 -19.25
CA ILE A 154 12.08 0.55 -20.13
C ILE A 154 13.30 -0.33 -19.93
N GLU A 155 14.51 0.24 -19.91
CA GLU A 155 15.76 -0.51 -19.71
C GLU A 155 15.77 -1.23 -18.35
N ASN A 156 15.36 -0.53 -17.29
CA ASN A 156 15.23 -1.13 -15.96
C ASN A 156 14.22 -2.27 -15.96
N LEU A 157 13.04 -2.08 -16.56
CA LEU A 157 12.02 -3.12 -16.60
C LEU A 157 12.44 -4.32 -17.48
N THR A 158 13.16 -4.05 -18.56
CA THR A 158 13.73 -5.08 -19.44
C THR A 158 14.73 -5.95 -18.68
N ASN A 159 15.60 -5.32 -17.88
CA ASN A 159 16.54 -6.05 -17.03
C ASN A 159 15.81 -6.92 -15.98
N LEU A 160 14.73 -6.41 -15.40
CA LEU A 160 13.90 -7.16 -14.44
C LEU A 160 13.18 -8.33 -15.09
N ASN A 161 12.61 -8.16 -16.28
CA ASN A 161 12.00 -9.23 -17.05
C ASN A 161 13.01 -10.32 -17.40
N ASN A 162 14.19 -9.92 -17.87
CA ASN A 162 15.27 -10.86 -18.20
C ASN A 162 15.75 -11.64 -16.97
N LYS A 163 15.88 -10.98 -15.81
CA LYS A 163 16.21 -11.64 -14.55
C LYS A 163 15.13 -12.65 -14.14
N GLY A 164 13.86 -12.24 -14.17
CA GLY A 164 12.72 -13.10 -13.86
C GLY A 164 12.60 -14.31 -14.80
N LEU A 165 12.88 -14.12 -16.10
CA LEU A 165 12.96 -15.20 -17.09
C LEU A 165 14.10 -16.19 -16.79
N GLN A 166 15.25 -15.71 -16.33
CA GLN A 166 16.37 -16.58 -15.93
C GLN A 166 16.04 -17.35 -14.66
N GLU A 167 15.38 -16.72 -13.68
CA GLU A 167 14.93 -17.39 -12.46
C GLU A 167 13.87 -18.45 -12.76
N GLN A 168 12.88 -18.17 -13.62
CA GLN A 168 11.89 -19.18 -14.05
C GLN A 168 12.52 -20.39 -14.74
N LYS A 169 13.56 -20.15 -15.55
CA LYS A 169 14.34 -21.22 -16.19
C LYS A 169 15.12 -22.05 -15.15
N LYS A 170 15.74 -21.39 -14.17
CA LYS A 170 16.47 -22.06 -13.07
C LYS A 170 15.55 -22.88 -12.16
N SER A 171 14.36 -22.37 -11.84
CA SER A 171 13.34 -23.10 -11.06
C SER A 171 12.76 -24.31 -11.78
N SER A 172 12.89 -24.38 -13.11
CA SER A 172 12.50 -25.56 -13.90
C SER A 172 13.59 -26.64 -13.93
N ASP A 173 14.86 -26.27 -13.66
CA ASP A 173 16.01 -27.17 -13.84
C ASP A 173 16.78 -27.51 -12.55
N ASN A 174 16.60 -26.83 -11.41
CA ASN A 174 17.28 -27.18 -10.15
C ASN A 174 16.50 -26.80 -8.89
N VAL A 175 16.07 -27.83 -8.13
CA VAL A 175 15.80 -27.72 -6.69
C VAL A 175 17.16 -27.72 -5.98
N GLN A 176 17.75 -26.55 -5.78
CA GLN A 176 18.89 -26.44 -4.88
C GLN A 176 18.76 -25.19 -4.02
N GLN A 177 18.56 -25.43 -2.72
CA GLN A 177 18.52 -24.43 -1.66
C GLN A 177 19.77 -23.55 -1.71
N ASN A 178 19.58 -22.26 -1.92
CA ASN A 178 20.49 -21.25 -1.42
C ASN A 178 19.67 -20.31 -0.53
N ASP A 179 20.19 -20.06 0.67
CA ASP A 179 19.66 -19.12 1.67
C ASP A 179 19.81 -17.66 1.17
N ASP A 180 19.03 -17.30 0.14
CA ASP A 180 18.80 -15.91 -0.29
C ASP A 180 17.56 -15.39 0.47
N PRO A 181 17.61 -14.27 1.21
CA PRO A 181 16.64 -13.93 2.25
C PRO A 181 15.22 -13.54 1.77
N SER A 182 14.80 -13.85 0.53
CA SER A 182 13.71 -13.08 -0.07
C SER A 182 12.96 -13.74 -1.23
N THR A 183 12.26 -14.84 -1.02
CA THR A 183 11.24 -15.28 -1.99
C THR A 183 9.98 -15.80 -1.31
N PHE A 184 8.81 -15.34 -1.78
CA PHE A 184 7.51 -15.79 -1.31
C PHE A 184 7.24 -17.20 -1.87
N THR A 185 7.88 -18.21 -1.26
CA THR A 185 7.84 -19.61 -1.67
C THR A 185 7.38 -20.51 -0.52
N GLY A 186 7.00 -21.75 -0.83
CA GLY A 186 6.51 -22.71 0.17
C GLY A 186 5.37 -22.14 1.02
N ASP A 187 5.47 -22.28 2.34
CA ASP A 187 4.48 -21.77 3.30
C ASP A 187 4.37 -20.23 3.34
N LEU A 188 5.40 -19.52 2.86
CA LEU A 188 5.43 -18.07 2.78
C LEU A 188 4.71 -17.54 1.53
N ALA A 189 4.51 -18.39 0.51
CA ALA A 189 3.86 -18.00 -0.74
C ALA A 189 2.44 -17.46 -0.54
N LYS A 190 1.72 -17.93 0.48
CA LYS A 190 0.36 -17.45 0.78
C LYS A 190 0.30 -15.94 1.07
N TRP A 191 1.40 -15.35 1.53
CA TRP A 191 1.50 -13.92 1.84
C TRP A 191 1.67 -13.04 0.60
N ALA A 192 2.00 -13.63 -0.55
CA ALA A 192 1.89 -12.95 -1.84
C ALA A 192 0.42 -12.91 -2.25
N ASN A 193 -0.25 -11.82 -1.89
CA ASN A 193 -1.69 -11.68 -2.08
C ASN A 193 -2.07 -10.21 -2.36
N THR A 194 -3.34 -10.01 -2.68
CA THR A 194 -3.96 -8.69 -2.73
C THR A 194 -4.71 -8.41 -1.45
N TYR A 195 -4.34 -7.30 -0.81
CA TYR A 195 -4.90 -6.84 0.44
C TYR A 195 -5.66 -5.53 0.23
N THR A 196 -6.68 -5.33 1.06
CA THR A 196 -7.42 -4.07 1.15
C THR A 196 -7.30 -3.50 2.54
N PHE A 197 -7.46 -2.18 2.63
CA PHE A 197 -7.40 -1.50 3.90
C PHE A 197 -8.58 -1.93 4.78
N TYR A 198 -8.29 -2.44 5.98
CA TYR A 198 -9.29 -3.04 6.85
C TYR A 198 -10.30 -1.99 7.36
N TYR A 199 -9.79 -0.83 7.78
CA TYR A 199 -10.61 0.28 8.26
C TYR A 199 -10.26 1.56 7.50
N SER A 200 -11.00 1.80 6.41
CA SER A 200 -10.80 2.99 5.57
C SER A 200 -11.32 4.24 6.26
N GLN A 201 -10.49 5.28 6.30
CA GLN A 201 -10.83 6.61 6.81
C GLN A 201 -11.03 7.56 5.64
N SER A 202 -11.80 8.63 5.81
CA SER A 202 -12.07 9.61 4.73
C SER A 202 -10.80 10.27 4.17
N SER A 203 -9.73 10.33 4.94
CA SER A 203 -8.41 10.85 4.53
C SER A 203 -7.45 9.77 4.03
N GLN A 204 -7.87 8.50 4.00
CA GLN A 204 -7.04 7.39 3.55
C GLN A 204 -6.85 7.49 2.03
N LYS A 205 -5.59 7.58 1.59
CA LYS A 205 -5.27 7.63 0.16
C LYS A 205 -5.19 6.24 -0.46
N GLN A 206 -4.70 5.28 0.32
CA GLN A 206 -4.39 3.95 -0.16
C GLN A 206 -5.65 3.07 -0.21
N SER A 207 -5.84 2.36 -1.32
CA SER A 207 -7.01 1.50 -1.55
C SER A 207 -6.65 0.01 -1.55
N ARG A 208 -5.49 -0.34 -2.10
CA ARG A 208 -5.07 -1.73 -2.31
C ARG A 208 -3.56 -1.86 -2.21
N LEU A 209 -3.11 -2.98 -1.64
CA LEU A 209 -1.72 -3.41 -1.63
C LEU A 209 -1.64 -4.82 -2.23
N THR A 210 -0.90 -4.98 -3.31
CA THR A 210 -0.66 -6.28 -3.94
C THR A 210 0.81 -6.64 -3.79
N ILE A 211 1.07 -7.85 -3.30
CA ILE A 211 2.41 -8.44 -3.20
C ILE A 211 2.43 -9.69 -4.06
N ALA A 212 3.32 -9.75 -5.04
CA ALA A 212 3.48 -10.91 -5.91
C ALA A 212 4.46 -11.93 -5.34
N THR A 213 4.43 -13.14 -5.88
CA THR A 213 5.28 -14.27 -5.44
C THR A 213 6.78 -14.02 -5.68
N ASN A 214 7.11 -13.19 -6.66
CA ASN A 214 8.48 -12.71 -6.91
C ASN A 214 8.87 -11.52 -6.01
N GLY A 215 8.03 -11.13 -5.06
CA GLY A 215 8.24 -9.99 -4.16
C GLY A 215 7.91 -8.63 -4.78
N GLY A 216 7.41 -8.54 -6.02
CA GLY A 216 6.93 -7.26 -6.57
C GLY A 216 5.77 -6.69 -5.75
N VAL A 217 5.79 -5.39 -5.46
CA VAL A 217 4.74 -4.70 -4.70
C VAL A 217 4.11 -3.61 -5.55
N THR A 218 2.78 -3.58 -5.58
CA THR A 218 1.99 -2.46 -6.11
C THR A 218 1.02 -1.98 -5.05
N GLN A 219 1.12 -0.71 -4.68
CA GLN A 219 0.09 -0.01 -3.92
C GLN A 219 -0.72 0.86 -4.86
N SER A 220 -2.04 0.70 -4.85
CA SER A 220 -2.97 1.60 -5.55
C SER A 220 -3.64 2.54 -4.56
N ASN A 221 -3.89 3.77 -5.01
CA ASN A 221 -4.57 4.80 -4.25
C ASN A 221 -5.93 5.14 -4.87
N TYR A 222 -6.83 5.74 -4.10
CA TYR A 222 -8.17 6.14 -4.55
C TYR A 222 -8.15 7.27 -5.59
N ASP A 223 -7.07 8.06 -5.63
CA ASP A 223 -6.87 9.13 -6.63
C ASP A 223 -6.28 8.61 -7.96
N GLY A 224 -6.12 7.29 -8.10
CA GLY A 224 -5.57 6.64 -9.29
C GLY A 224 -4.05 6.57 -9.34
N THR A 225 -3.34 7.21 -8.39
CA THR A 225 -1.88 7.09 -8.30
C THR A 225 -1.49 5.69 -7.80
N GLN A 226 -0.29 5.26 -8.19
CA GLN A 226 0.28 3.98 -7.78
C GLN A 226 1.72 4.15 -7.31
N TYR A 227 2.09 3.34 -6.31
CA TYR A 227 3.46 3.20 -5.85
C TYR A 227 3.92 1.77 -6.03
N PHE A 228 5.20 1.61 -6.36
CA PHE A 228 5.81 0.32 -6.66
C PHE A 228 6.99 0.07 -5.74
N GLY A 229 7.28 -1.19 -5.46
CA GLY A 229 8.43 -1.57 -4.64
C GLY A 229 8.73 -3.06 -4.70
N ARG A 230 9.63 -3.50 -3.82
CA ARG A 230 9.92 -4.92 -3.60
C ARG A 230 9.78 -5.30 -2.14
N ALA A 231 9.16 -6.44 -1.90
CA ALA A 231 9.00 -7.06 -0.61
C ALA A 231 9.96 -8.23 -0.46
N THR A 232 10.55 -8.31 0.73
CA THR A 232 11.18 -9.52 1.25
C THR A 232 10.32 -10.05 2.40
N ILE A 233 10.38 -11.35 2.67
CA ILE A 233 9.57 -11.98 3.71
C ILE A 233 10.41 -12.97 4.51
N VAL A 234 10.27 -12.89 5.83
CA VAL A 234 10.89 -13.82 6.78
C VAL A 234 9.87 -14.27 7.82
N ASN A 235 10.07 -15.45 8.39
CA ASN A 235 9.35 -15.83 9.61
C ASN A 235 9.69 -14.84 10.72
N ALA A 236 8.67 -14.45 11.49
CA ALA A 236 8.82 -13.58 12.63
C ALA A 236 7.88 -14.02 13.74
N SER A 237 8.21 -13.62 14.96
CA SER A 237 7.34 -13.78 16.13
C SER A 237 7.51 -12.55 17.01
N GLY A 238 6.44 -12.10 17.63
CA GLY A 238 6.49 -10.96 18.53
C GLY A 238 5.16 -10.25 18.61
N ASP A 239 5.04 -9.47 19.68
CA ASP A 239 3.84 -8.73 20.04
C ASP A 239 3.75 -7.45 19.21
N ILE A 240 2.79 -7.42 18.28
CA ILE A 240 2.58 -6.31 17.36
C ILE A 240 1.17 -5.75 17.56
N LEU A 241 1.04 -4.42 17.52
CA LEU A 241 -0.25 -3.77 17.57
C LEU A 241 -1.05 -4.01 16.27
N SER A 242 -2.33 -4.32 16.39
CA SER A 242 -3.25 -4.39 15.26
C SER A 242 -4.68 -4.03 15.67
N TYR A 243 -5.60 -4.03 14.71
CA TYR A 243 -7.02 -3.95 14.98
C TYR A 243 -7.62 -5.32 15.29
N ASN A 244 -8.72 -5.34 16.02
CA ASN A 244 -9.61 -6.48 16.00
C ASN A 244 -10.28 -6.59 14.60
N THR A 245 -9.98 -7.71 13.92
CA THR A 245 -10.39 -8.03 12.55
C THR A 245 -11.58 -8.99 12.46
N ASP A 246 -12.44 -9.06 13.48
CA ASP A 246 -13.57 -10.00 13.55
C ASP A 246 -14.74 -9.60 12.62
N THR A 247 -14.79 -8.34 12.20
CA THR A 247 -15.83 -7.80 11.30
C THR A 247 -15.31 -7.75 9.87
N LEU A 248 -16.13 -8.05 8.86
CA LEU A 248 -15.66 -8.05 7.46
C LEU A 248 -15.40 -6.63 6.91
N TYR A 249 -16.25 -5.66 7.28
CA TYR A 249 -16.18 -4.25 6.86
C TYR A 249 -16.61 -3.32 8.00
N PRO A 250 -15.68 -2.91 8.88
CA PRO A 250 -16.01 -2.02 9.99
C PRO A 250 -16.38 -0.61 9.49
N THR A 251 -17.56 -0.12 9.88
CA THR A 251 -17.98 1.27 9.64
C THR A 251 -17.57 2.23 10.76
N ARG A 252 -17.10 1.68 11.88
CA ARG A 252 -16.57 2.40 13.05
C ARG A 252 -15.15 1.94 13.32
N MET A 253 -14.34 2.79 13.94
CA MET A 253 -12.96 2.45 14.31
C MET A 253 -12.95 1.15 15.14
N PRO A 254 -12.28 0.09 14.69
CA PRO A 254 -12.17 -1.16 15.43
C PRO A 254 -11.38 -0.94 16.74
N SER A 255 -11.66 -1.76 17.75
CA SER A 255 -10.79 -1.84 18.92
C SER A 255 -9.40 -2.34 18.51
N THR A 256 -8.37 -1.91 19.22
CA THR A 256 -7.01 -2.42 19.01
C THR A 256 -6.79 -3.71 19.81
N LYS A 257 -5.81 -4.50 19.39
CA LYS A 257 -5.32 -5.68 20.09
C LYS A 257 -3.83 -5.87 19.83
N THR A 258 -3.18 -6.66 20.68
CA THR A 258 -1.84 -7.19 20.43
C THR A 258 -1.97 -8.55 19.75
N ILE A 259 -1.20 -8.78 18.69
CA ILE A 259 -1.11 -10.06 17.98
C ILE A 259 0.30 -10.63 18.11
N ASN A 260 0.42 -11.95 17.98
CA ASN A 260 1.71 -12.58 17.72
C ASN A 260 1.89 -12.72 16.21
N SER A 261 2.88 -12.05 15.64
CA SER A 261 3.16 -12.13 14.20
C SER A 261 3.68 -13.51 13.81
N ASN A 262 3.41 -13.93 12.56
CA ASN A 262 3.97 -15.13 11.95
C ASN A 262 5.09 -14.79 10.95
N VAL A 263 4.98 -13.63 10.31
CA VAL A 263 5.95 -13.16 9.33
C VAL A 263 6.21 -11.67 9.49
N LYS A 264 7.39 -11.25 9.04
CA LYS A 264 7.72 -9.85 8.79
C LYS A 264 7.99 -9.70 7.30
N ILE A 265 7.28 -8.76 6.69
CA ILE A 265 7.46 -8.34 5.30
C ILE A 265 8.13 -6.97 5.34
N THR A 266 9.27 -6.84 4.66
CA THR A 266 9.96 -5.55 4.50
C THR A 266 9.82 -5.12 3.05
N ILE A 267 9.09 -4.02 2.84
CA ILE A 267 8.92 -3.38 1.54
C ILE A 267 9.97 -2.30 1.39
N GLN A 268 10.71 -2.34 0.30
CA GLN A 268 11.54 -1.25 -0.19
C GLN A 268 10.80 -0.59 -1.35
N TRP A 269 10.37 0.66 -1.15
CA TRP A 269 9.68 1.42 -2.20
C TRP A 269 10.67 1.96 -3.23
N ASP A 270 10.24 1.97 -4.48
CA ASP A 270 10.98 2.54 -5.60
C ASP A 270 11.10 4.08 -5.45
N ASN A 271 11.91 4.70 -6.31
CA ASN A 271 12.08 6.17 -6.35
C ASN A 271 12.47 6.79 -5.00
N ASN A 272 13.29 6.10 -4.21
CA ASN A 272 13.70 6.50 -2.86
C ASN A 272 12.54 6.71 -1.88
N GLY A 273 11.42 5.99 -2.06
CA GLY A 273 10.24 6.04 -1.17
C GLY A 273 10.45 5.48 0.24
N GLY A 274 11.65 5.01 0.56
CA GLY A 274 12.01 4.47 1.87
C GLY A 274 11.62 3.01 2.06
N SER A 275 11.73 2.54 3.30
CA SER A 275 11.41 1.16 3.70
C SER A 275 10.25 1.13 4.68
N GLN A 276 9.37 0.14 4.53
CA GLN A 276 8.22 -0.11 5.39
C GLN A 276 8.23 -1.56 5.87
N ASN A 277 7.94 -1.77 7.15
CA ASN A 277 7.74 -3.10 7.71
C ASN A 277 6.26 -3.37 7.93
N LEU A 278 5.81 -4.55 7.52
CA LEU A 278 4.49 -5.08 7.80
C LEU A 278 4.62 -6.44 8.50
N TYR A 279 3.76 -6.70 9.46
CA TYR A 279 3.75 -7.93 10.23
C TYR A 279 2.49 -8.72 9.92
N GLY A 280 2.67 -9.97 9.51
CA GLY A 280 1.59 -10.83 9.06
C GLY A 280 1.08 -11.76 10.16
N TYR A 281 -0.25 -11.90 10.27
CA TYR A 281 -0.90 -12.93 11.09
C TYR A 281 -2.22 -13.41 10.46
N LEU A 282 -2.77 -14.53 10.93
CA LEU A 282 -4.10 -15.01 10.54
C LEU A 282 -5.19 -14.43 11.45
N SER A 283 -6.22 -13.83 10.86
CA SER A 283 -7.41 -13.39 11.60
C SER A 283 -8.21 -14.57 12.16
N TYR A 284 -9.17 -14.30 13.06
CA TYR A 284 -10.12 -15.31 13.54
C TYR A 284 -10.94 -15.94 12.40
N SER A 285 -11.18 -15.18 11.33
CA SER A 285 -11.86 -15.61 10.11
C SER A 285 -10.93 -16.26 9.08
N SER A 286 -9.71 -16.64 9.49
CA SER A 286 -8.69 -17.27 8.63
C SER A 286 -8.25 -16.42 7.44
N ARG A 287 -8.43 -15.10 7.51
CA ARG A 287 -7.94 -14.15 6.50
C ARG A 287 -6.51 -13.77 6.84
N LEU A 288 -5.69 -13.54 5.83
CA LEU A 288 -4.34 -13.02 6.04
C LEU A 288 -4.44 -11.53 6.36
N VAL A 289 -3.77 -11.12 7.42
CA VAL A 289 -3.74 -9.73 7.87
C VAL A 289 -2.31 -9.24 7.91
N LEU A 290 -2.05 -8.03 7.42
CA LEU A 290 -0.80 -7.31 7.59
C LEU A 290 -1.05 -6.07 8.44
N THR A 291 -0.19 -5.80 9.41
CA THR A 291 -0.24 -4.58 10.24
C THR A 291 1.12 -3.92 10.27
N ASP A 292 1.20 -2.59 10.26
CA ASP A 292 2.48 -1.90 10.44
C ASP A 292 2.91 -1.82 11.91
N GLY A 293 1.98 -2.10 12.84
CA GLY A 293 2.24 -2.09 14.28
C GLY A 293 2.35 -0.68 14.88
N LEU A 294 2.04 0.37 14.11
CA LEU A 294 2.24 1.76 14.53
C LEU A 294 0.93 2.36 15.02
N ASN A 295 1.01 3.16 16.10
CA ASN A 295 -0.14 3.90 16.60
C ASN A 295 -0.48 5.08 15.68
N LYS A 296 -1.77 5.34 15.46
CA LYS A 296 -2.30 6.54 14.80
C LYS A 296 -3.56 7.02 15.49
N GLY A 297 -3.45 8.15 16.19
CA GLY A 297 -4.52 8.64 17.05
C GLY A 297 -4.89 7.60 18.11
N SER A 298 -6.16 7.22 18.16
CA SER A 298 -6.67 6.18 19.07
C SER A 298 -6.60 4.75 18.51
N GLY A 299 -6.02 4.55 17.32
CA GLY A 299 -5.98 3.27 16.63
C GLY A 299 -4.62 2.92 16.06
N VAL A 300 -4.62 2.08 15.02
CA VAL A 300 -3.45 1.65 14.26
C VAL A 300 -3.36 2.42 12.95
N ASN A 301 -2.14 2.73 12.51
CA ASN A 301 -1.90 3.46 11.27
C ASN A 301 -2.36 2.65 10.06
N GLU A 302 -1.89 1.41 9.91
CA GLU A 302 -2.24 0.57 8.77
C GLU A 302 -2.53 -0.88 9.17
N VAL A 303 -3.71 -1.36 8.75
CA VAL A 303 -4.07 -2.77 8.80
C VAL A 303 -4.68 -3.15 7.47
N TRP A 304 -4.12 -4.17 6.84
CA TRP A 304 -4.48 -4.68 5.54
C TRP A 304 -4.99 -6.11 5.66
N ILE A 305 -6.00 -6.47 4.89
CA ILE A 305 -6.61 -7.80 4.97
C ILE A 305 -6.93 -8.34 3.58
N THR A 306 -6.74 -9.63 3.35
CA THR A 306 -7.18 -10.29 2.11
C THR A 306 -8.70 -10.34 2.06
N TYR A 307 -9.31 -10.40 0.88
CA TYR A 307 -10.74 -10.68 0.77
C TYR A 307 -11.11 -12.01 1.42
#